data_AF-A0A9K3JZP0-F1
#
_entry.id   AF-A0A9K3JZP0-F1
#
_cell.length_a   1.000
_cell.length_b   1.000
_cell.length_c   1.000
_cell.angle_alpha   90.00
_cell.angle_beta   90.00
_cell.angle_gamma   90.00
#
_symmetry.space_group_name_H-M   'P 1'
#
loop_
_entity.id
_entity.type
_entity.pdbx_description
1 polymer ?
#
loop_
_entity_poly.entity_id
_entity_poly.type
_entity_poly.pdbx_seq_one_letter_code
_entity_poly.pdbx_strand_id
1 'polypeptide(L)'
;MPIFVRILNGKTFTLSLQSGQKISRLQYRIMKKEDIPGYMRKLFLAGMSLQVGDHTLAHYNIVAGSTLDLVVNGKEVAPNAEISVETACGKKFPVVVNYDLLIEDVKKLIEDKVHIPLKQQRLVYDGVELEDARLLRSYDFQEKDTFWLVIDDASMEVKTRVSMRIQIQVSATKKTIHLDVGSTDTIHDVKAKIQAREHIPTGQQVLFLPDRRLYVDAFTLDDYFIHNGSTLYLAQVLGETLLEILFQEDIVS
;
A
#
# COMPACT_ATOMS: atom_id res chain seq x y z
N MET A 1 21.24 5.41 4.50
CA MET A 1 21.58 6.44 5.50
C MET A 1 20.81 6.19 6.80
N PRO A 2 21.51 6.07 7.94
CA PRO A 2 20.87 6.01 9.24
C PRO A 2 20.34 7.39 9.63
N ILE A 3 19.13 7.44 10.16
CA ILE A 3 18.52 8.62 10.76
C ILE A 3 17.98 8.27 12.15
N PHE A 4 17.82 9.27 13.01
CA PHE A 4 17.30 9.11 14.35
C PHE A 4 15.89 9.70 14.45
N VAL A 5 14.99 9.02 15.15
CA VAL A 5 13.66 9.52 15.48
C VAL A 5 13.55 9.55 17.00
N ARG A 6 13.36 10.74 17.55
CA ARG A 6 13.21 11.00 18.97
C ARG A 6 11.76 11.29 19.28
N ILE A 7 11.17 10.49 20.16
CA ILE A 7 9.83 10.67 20.68
C ILE A 7 9.89 11.64 21.85
N LEU A 8 8.88 12.49 22.03
CA LEU A 8 8.82 13.45 23.16
C LEU A 8 8.91 12.82 24.56
N ASN A 9 8.66 11.50 24.69
CA ASN A 9 8.86 10.76 25.95
C ASN A 9 10.35 10.41 26.23
N GLY A 10 11.27 10.90 25.39
CA GLY A 10 12.71 10.69 25.52
C GLY A 10 13.25 9.45 24.79
N LYS A 11 12.38 8.54 24.30
CA LYS A 11 12.81 7.37 23.53
C LYS A 11 13.35 7.79 22.17
N THR A 12 14.53 7.28 21.79
CA THR A 12 15.11 7.49 20.46
C THR A 12 15.35 6.16 19.78
N PHE A 13 15.02 6.06 18.50
CA PHE A 13 15.29 4.87 17.69
C PHE A 13 15.87 5.22 16.33
N THR A 14 16.66 4.30 15.78
CA THR A 14 17.27 4.47 14.45
C THR A 14 16.41 3.83 13.36
N LEU A 15 16.35 4.51 12.21
CA LEU A 15 15.83 3.96 10.95
C LEU A 15 16.90 4.07 9.86
N SER A 16 16.98 3.05 9.01
CA SER A 16 17.83 3.05 7.80
C SER A 16 16.96 3.30 6.58
N LEU A 17 17.16 4.45 5.93
CA LEU A 17 16.43 4.94 4.75
C LEU A 17 17.42 5.39 3.66
N GLN A 18 16.93 5.77 2.48
CA GLN A 18 17.76 6.38 1.41
C GLN A 18 17.31 7.83 1.17
N SER A 19 18.21 8.74 0.85
CA SER A 19 17.89 10.18 0.70
C SER A 19 16.79 10.45 -0.34
N GLY A 20 16.69 9.65 -1.39
CA GLY A 20 15.64 9.74 -2.40
C GLY A 20 14.27 9.21 -1.98
N GLN A 21 14.13 8.58 -0.80
CA GLN A 21 12.84 8.04 -0.36
C GLN A 21 11.88 9.15 0.05
N LYS A 22 10.59 8.94 -0.25
CA LYS A 22 9.50 9.85 0.14
C LYS A 22 9.30 9.86 1.66
N ILE A 23 8.77 10.96 2.18
CA ILE A 23 8.38 11.10 3.59
C ILE A 23 7.35 10.04 4.02
N SER A 24 6.47 9.59 3.12
CA SER A 24 5.53 8.49 3.38
C SER A 24 6.23 7.19 3.81
N ARG A 25 7.38 6.86 3.21
CA ARG A 25 8.16 5.66 3.57
C ARG A 25 8.76 5.77 4.98
N LEU A 26 9.22 6.96 5.35
CA LEU A 26 9.69 7.27 6.70
C LEU A 26 8.55 7.06 7.72
N GLN A 27 7.36 7.60 7.46
CA GLN A 27 6.20 7.46 8.33
C GLN A 27 5.76 6.01 8.51
N TYR A 28 5.71 5.23 7.41
CA TYR A 28 5.42 3.80 7.48
C TYR A 28 6.44 3.04 8.35
N ARG A 29 7.73 3.36 8.22
CA ARG A 29 8.78 2.72 9.04
C ARG A 29 8.65 3.05 10.53
N ILE A 30 8.21 4.26 10.86
CA ILE A 30 7.90 4.65 12.23
C ILE A 30 6.64 3.92 12.72
N MET A 31 5.62 3.72 11.87
CA MET A 31 4.40 2.97 12.20
C MET A 31 4.72 1.53 12.55
N LYS A 32 5.39 0.81 11.66
CA LYS A 32 5.77 -0.58 11.88
C LYS A 32 6.66 -0.80 13.11
N LYS A 33 7.43 0.20 13.53
CA LYS A 33 8.40 0.07 14.62
C LYS A 33 7.82 0.41 16.00
N GLU A 34 6.86 1.34 16.06
CA GLU A 34 6.31 1.83 17.33
C GLU A 34 4.81 1.58 17.49
N ASP A 35 4.15 1.00 16.50
CA ASP A 35 2.71 0.67 16.50
C ASP A 35 1.78 1.86 16.84
N ILE A 36 2.16 3.06 16.40
CA ILE A 36 1.34 4.27 16.58
C ILE A 36 0.76 4.65 15.21
N PRO A 37 -0.55 4.91 15.08
CA PRO A 37 -1.16 5.33 13.82
C PRO A 37 -0.62 6.67 13.27
N GLY A 38 -0.62 6.83 11.95
CA GLY A 38 -0.09 8.02 11.26
C GLY A 38 -0.74 9.35 11.69
N TYR A 39 -2.05 9.35 11.98
CA TYR A 39 -2.79 10.54 12.40
C TYR A 39 -2.44 11.03 13.82
N MET A 40 -1.93 10.14 14.68
CA MET A 40 -1.51 10.50 16.03
C MET A 40 -0.15 11.22 16.05
N ARG A 41 0.51 11.35 14.89
CA ARG A 41 1.92 11.70 14.78
C ARG A 41 2.12 12.96 13.95
N LYS A 42 2.90 13.89 14.48
CA LYS A 42 3.52 14.96 13.70
C LYS A 42 5.02 14.83 13.78
N LEU A 43 5.66 14.74 12.63
CA LEU A 43 7.11 14.70 12.52
C LEU A 43 7.65 16.10 12.30
N PHE A 44 8.73 16.41 13.00
CA PHE A 44 9.43 17.68 12.89
C PHE A 44 10.91 17.45 12.63
N LEU A 45 11.51 18.34 11.83
CA LEU A 45 12.95 18.47 11.66
C LEU A 45 13.33 19.90 11.98
N ALA A 46 14.18 20.11 13.00
CA ALA A 46 14.59 21.45 13.45
C ALA A 46 13.40 22.42 13.67
N GLY A 47 12.29 21.90 14.19
CA GLY A 47 11.05 22.68 14.42
C GLY A 47 10.14 22.83 13.20
N MET A 48 10.56 22.41 12.01
CA MET A 48 9.72 22.42 10.80
C MET A 48 8.88 21.14 10.71
N SER A 49 7.57 21.26 10.51
CA SER A 49 6.70 20.10 10.31
C SER A 49 6.94 19.46 8.94
N LEU A 50 7.10 18.13 8.93
CA LEU A 50 7.17 17.36 7.70
C LEU A 50 5.76 17.13 7.17
N GLN A 51 5.45 17.67 6.01
CA GLN A 51 4.16 17.46 5.34
C GLN A 51 4.17 16.14 4.58
N VAL A 52 3.02 15.46 4.56
CA VAL A 52 2.83 14.23 3.77
C VAL A 52 2.53 14.63 2.33
N GLY A 53 3.34 14.15 1.39
CA GLY A 53 3.21 14.45 -0.04
C GLY A 53 4.36 13.83 -0.84
N ASP A 54 4.60 14.33 -2.05
CA ASP A 54 5.67 13.84 -2.95
C ASP A 54 7.09 14.24 -2.53
N HIS A 55 7.25 14.89 -1.39
CA HIS A 55 8.54 15.32 -0.88
C HIS A 55 9.40 14.13 -0.43
N THR A 56 10.68 14.19 -0.79
CA THR A 56 11.69 13.20 -0.40
C THR A 56 12.40 13.61 0.89
N LEU A 57 13.14 12.68 1.50
CA LEU A 57 14.03 13.00 2.62
C LEU A 57 15.05 14.08 2.21
N ALA A 58 15.58 14.00 0.98
CA ALA A 58 16.46 15.01 0.42
C ALA A 58 15.79 16.39 0.26
N HIS A 59 14.50 16.44 -0.08
CA HIS A 59 13.75 17.72 -0.16
C HIS A 59 13.76 18.47 1.17
N TYR A 60 13.68 17.74 2.29
CA TYR A 60 13.78 18.31 3.63
C TYR A 60 15.22 18.38 4.17
N ASN A 61 16.22 18.15 3.32
CA ASN A 61 17.63 18.08 3.71
C ASN A 61 17.90 17.09 4.86
N ILE A 62 17.14 16.00 4.91
CA ILE A 62 17.35 14.91 5.86
C ILE A 62 18.48 14.04 5.32
N VAL A 63 19.57 13.98 6.08
CA VAL A 63 20.81 13.30 5.73
C VAL A 63 21.16 12.23 6.77
N ALA A 64 22.25 11.48 6.53
CA ALA A 64 22.75 10.55 7.53
C ALA A 64 23.04 11.28 8.85
N GLY A 65 22.50 10.77 9.95
CA GLY A 65 22.65 11.35 11.28
C GLY A 65 21.63 12.43 11.64
N SER A 66 20.74 12.83 10.72
CA SER A 66 19.63 13.73 11.06
C SER A 66 18.75 13.14 12.16
N THR A 67 18.28 14.00 13.07
CA THR A 67 17.35 13.64 14.15
C THR A 67 16.01 14.31 13.91
N LEU A 68 14.95 13.50 13.87
CA LEU A 68 13.56 13.93 13.74
C LEU A 68 12.87 13.87 15.08
N ASP A 69 12.15 14.92 15.43
CA ASP A 69 11.30 14.94 16.61
C ASP A 69 9.90 14.44 16.24
N LEU A 70 9.48 13.35 16.89
CA LEU A 70 8.15 12.77 16.78
C LEU A 70 7.30 13.29 17.93
N VAL A 71 6.36 14.18 17.60
CA VAL A 71 5.30 14.59 18.51
C VAL A 71 4.15 13.62 18.32
N VAL A 72 3.85 12.86 19.36
CA VAL A 72 2.60 12.10 19.43
C VAL A 72 1.59 13.02 20.11
N ASN A 73 0.50 13.34 19.44
CA ASN A 73 -0.57 14.14 20.04
C ASN A 73 -1.21 13.30 21.16
N GLY A 74 -0.73 13.53 22.39
CA GLY A 74 -1.24 12.91 23.61
C GLY A 74 -2.61 13.45 23.98
N LYS A 75 -3.65 12.92 23.35
CA LYS A 75 -4.75 12.36 24.12
C LYS A 75 -4.74 10.88 23.78
N GLU A 76 -4.46 10.03 24.77
CA GLU A 76 -4.98 8.67 24.74
C GLU A 76 -6.49 8.80 24.56
N VAL A 77 -6.95 8.70 23.32
CA VAL A 77 -8.27 8.14 23.09
C VAL A 77 -7.93 6.76 22.60
N ALA A 78 -7.91 5.82 23.55
CA ALA A 78 -7.97 4.41 23.20
C ALA A 78 -9.06 4.23 22.13
N PRO A 79 -8.87 3.36 21.13
CA PRO A 79 -9.93 3.05 20.20
C PRO A 79 -11.18 2.70 21.01
N ASN A 80 -12.24 3.47 20.81
CA ASN A 80 -13.47 3.35 21.59
C ASN A 80 -14.59 2.67 20.80
N ALA A 81 -14.33 2.32 19.53
CA ALA A 81 -15.22 1.51 18.73
C ALA A 81 -14.49 0.80 17.58
N GLU A 82 -15.05 -0.32 17.13
CA GLU A 82 -14.76 -0.94 15.84
C GLU A 82 -16.01 -0.81 14.97
N ILE A 83 -15.87 -0.37 13.71
CA ILE A 83 -16.96 -0.37 12.72
C ILE A 83 -16.70 -1.46 11.68
N SER A 84 -17.76 -2.00 11.08
CA SER A 84 -17.66 -2.91 9.94
C SER A 84 -17.79 -2.11 8.65
N VAL A 85 -16.85 -2.22 7.72
CA VAL A 85 -16.96 -1.61 6.39
C VAL A 85 -17.28 -2.69 5.37
N GLU A 86 -18.37 -2.50 4.63
CA GLU A 86 -18.83 -3.40 3.56
C GLU A 86 -18.62 -2.77 2.19
N THR A 87 -18.02 -3.55 1.29
CA THR A 87 -17.81 -3.15 -0.11
C THR A 87 -18.94 -3.62 -1.01
N ALA A 88 -19.06 -3.05 -2.21
CA ALA A 88 -20.07 -3.43 -3.20
C ALA A 88 -20.05 -4.92 -3.61
N CYS A 89 -18.93 -5.63 -3.45
CA CYS A 89 -18.85 -7.07 -3.70
C CYS A 89 -19.26 -7.94 -2.48
N GLY A 90 -19.78 -7.32 -1.41
CA GLY A 90 -20.23 -8.00 -0.19
C GLY A 90 -19.10 -8.35 0.79
N LYS A 91 -17.85 -7.98 0.50
CA LYS A 91 -16.74 -8.18 1.44
C LYS A 91 -16.85 -7.19 2.59
N LYS A 92 -16.85 -7.72 3.83
CA LYS A 92 -16.82 -6.95 5.09
C LYS A 92 -15.44 -7.00 5.73
N PHE A 93 -15.00 -5.89 6.33
CA PHE A 93 -13.77 -5.85 7.10
C PHE A 93 -13.89 -4.86 8.28
N PRO A 94 -13.24 -5.15 9.42
CA PRO A 94 -13.28 -4.27 10.58
C PRO A 94 -12.33 -3.08 10.42
N VAL A 95 -12.78 -1.90 10.87
CA VAL A 95 -11.98 -0.68 10.98
C VAL A 95 -12.09 -0.16 12.41
N VAL A 96 -10.95 -0.11 13.09
CA VAL A 96 -10.86 0.42 14.44
C VAL A 96 -10.83 1.95 14.36
N VAL A 97 -11.77 2.61 15.05
CA VAL A 97 -12.00 4.05 14.95
C VAL A 97 -12.08 4.70 16.32
N ASN A 98 -12.06 6.04 16.32
CA ASN A 98 -12.47 6.85 17.45
C ASN A 98 -13.71 7.68 17.05
N TYR A 99 -14.70 7.77 17.93
CA TYR A 99 -15.87 8.66 17.82
C TYR A 99 -15.52 10.10 17.40
N ASP A 100 -14.37 10.63 17.83
CA ASP A 100 -13.94 12.01 17.54
C ASP A 100 -13.16 12.18 16.22
N LEU A 101 -13.06 11.14 15.38
CA LEU A 101 -12.43 11.28 14.05
C LEU A 101 -13.31 12.08 13.10
N LEU A 102 -12.68 12.83 12.19
CA LEU A 102 -13.36 13.31 10.99
C LEU A 102 -13.60 12.16 10.02
N ILE A 103 -14.64 12.25 9.19
CA ILE A 103 -14.92 11.25 8.15
C ILE A 103 -13.73 11.12 7.18
N GLU A 104 -13.06 12.24 6.85
CA GLU A 104 -11.84 12.20 6.04
C GLU A 104 -10.75 11.30 6.65
N ASP A 105 -10.59 11.33 7.97
CA ASP A 105 -9.59 10.52 8.66
C ASP A 105 -10.02 9.04 8.74
N VAL A 106 -11.32 8.77 8.84
CA VAL A 106 -11.85 7.40 8.71
C VAL A 106 -11.58 6.84 7.32
N LYS A 107 -11.75 7.65 6.26
CA LYS A 107 -11.41 7.25 4.88
C LYS A 107 -9.91 6.96 4.70
N LYS A 108 -9.02 7.70 5.38
CA LYS A 108 -7.58 7.38 5.40
C LYS A 108 -7.29 6.04 6.07
N LEU A 109 -7.97 5.71 7.18
CA LEU A 109 -7.86 4.39 7.82
C LEU A 109 -8.34 3.24 6.91
N ILE A 110 -9.36 3.51 6.11
CA ILE A 110 -9.85 2.57 5.10
C ILE A 110 -8.83 2.45 3.96
N GLU A 111 -8.26 3.56 3.48
CA GLU A 111 -7.21 3.57 2.45
C GLU A 111 -6.00 2.73 2.89
N ASP A 112 -5.58 2.83 4.14
CA ASP A 112 -4.50 2.00 4.70
C ASP A 112 -4.84 0.49 4.68
N LYS A 113 -6.12 0.12 4.77
CA LYS A 113 -6.58 -1.28 4.82
C LYS A 113 -6.89 -1.90 3.47
N VAL A 114 -7.44 -1.13 2.53
CA VAL A 114 -7.89 -1.65 1.23
C VAL A 114 -7.19 -1.00 0.03
N HIS A 115 -6.29 -0.04 0.27
CA HIS A 115 -5.49 0.64 -0.75
C HIS A 115 -6.33 1.35 -1.83
N ILE A 116 -7.51 1.85 -1.44
CA ILE A 116 -8.38 2.69 -2.28
C ILE A 116 -8.17 4.15 -1.86
N PRO A 117 -7.72 5.05 -2.75
CA PRO A 117 -7.52 6.47 -2.45
C PRO A 117 -8.73 7.14 -1.79
N LEU A 118 -8.55 7.98 -0.76
CA LEU A 118 -9.67 8.62 -0.05
C LEU A 118 -10.66 9.36 -0.97
N LYS A 119 -10.19 9.95 -2.08
CA LYS A 119 -11.02 10.69 -3.05
C LYS A 119 -11.95 9.80 -3.85
N GLN A 120 -11.61 8.51 -3.97
CA GLN A 120 -12.46 7.49 -4.59
C GLN A 120 -13.44 6.89 -3.59
N GLN A 121 -13.29 7.18 -2.29
CA GLN A 121 -14.14 6.60 -1.27
C GLN A 121 -15.34 7.49 -1.00
N ARG A 122 -16.53 6.94 -1.21
CA ARG A 122 -17.78 7.43 -0.65
C ARG A 122 -18.23 6.50 0.46
N LEU A 123 -18.29 7.01 1.68
CA LEU A 123 -18.85 6.28 2.81
C LEU A 123 -20.32 6.63 2.97
N VAL A 124 -21.14 5.60 3.16
CA VAL A 124 -22.58 5.73 3.37
C VAL A 124 -22.95 4.97 4.64
N TYR A 125 -23.69 5.61 5.54
CA TYR A 125 -24.22 4.99 6.74
C TYR A 125 -25.67 5.44 6.95
N ASP A 126 -26.54 4.48 7.29
CA ASP A 126 -28.00 4.69 7.40
C ASP A 126 -28.63 5.42 6.18
N GLY A 127 -28.15 5.09 4.98
CA GLY A 127 -28.59 5.71 3.73
C GLY A 127 -28.08 7.13 3.49
N VAL A 128 -27.27 7.69 4.38
CA VAL A 128 -26.69 9.03 4.27
C VAL A 128 -25.23 8.95 3.86
N GLU A 129 -24.85 9.72 2.84
CA GLU A 129 -23.45 9.93 2.46
C GLU A 129 -22.74 10.79 3.52
N LEU A 130 -21.56 10.33 3.96
CA LEU A 130 -20.82 10.97 5.03
C LEU A 130 -19.93 12.11 4.50
N GLU A 131 -19.98 13.25 5.15
CA GLU A 131 -19.27 14.47 4.78
C GLU A 131 -17.87 14.48 5.43
N ASP A 132 -16.81 14.66 4.63
CA ASP A 132 -15.41 14.60 5.06
C ASP A 132 -15.09 15.46 6.28
N ALA A 133 -15.67 16.67 6.35
CA ALA A 133 -15.43 17.64 7.42
C ALA A 133 -16.27 17.42 8.69
N ARG A 134 -17.14 16.40 8.73
CA ARG A 134 -17.94 16.06 9.91
C ARG A 134 -17.25 15.03 10.81
N LEU A 135 -17.59 15.07 12.09
CA LEU A 135 -17.14 14.08 13.07
C LEU A 135 -17.93 12.76 12.92
N LEU A 136 -17.27 11.63 13.08
CA LEU A 136 -17.87 10.30 13.00
C LEU A 136 -19.00 10.12 14.03
N ARG A 137 -18.82 10.60 15.27
CA ARG A 137 -19.87 10.56 16.30
C ARG A 137 -21.15 11.32 15.96
N SER A 138 -21.11 12.25 14.99
CA SER A 138 -22.30 13.02 14.60
C SER A 138 -23.33 12.20 13.82
N TYR A 139 -22.97 10.97 13.46
CA TYR A 139 -23.84 10.01 12.76
C TYR A 139 -24.44 8.95 13.70
N ASP A 140 -24.28 9.09 15.01
CA ASP A 140 -24.92 8.25 16.05
C ASP A 140 -24.75 6.72 15.89
N PHE A 141 -23.65 6.29 15.27
CA PHE A 141 -23.32 4.88 15.06
C PHE A 141 -22.96 4.16 16.38
N GLN A 142 -23.18 2.85 16.39
CA GLN A 142 -22.83 1.92 17.47
C GLN A 142 -21.64 1.03 17.09
N GLU A 143 -21.07 0.36 18.09
CA GLU A 143 -20.00 -0.60 17.86
C GLU A 143 -20.46 -1.71 16.90
N LYS A 144 -19.63 -2.01 15.90
CA LYS A 144 -19.82 -3.00 14.83
C LYS A 144 -20.90 -2.68 13.80
N ASP A 145 -21.44 -1.46 13.83
CA ASP A 145 -22.33 -1.01 12.77
C ASP A 145 -21.66 -1.04 11.40
N THR A 146 -22.46 -1.27 10.36
CA THR A 146 -21.98 -1.45 9.00
C THR A 146 -22.04 -0.16 8.20
N PHE A 147 -20.87 0.30 7.74
CA PHE A 147 -20.69 1.42 6.83
C PHE A 147 -20.46 0.88 5.41
N TRP A 148 -21.15 1.42 4.43
CA TRP A 148 -20.98 1.05 3.04
C TRP A 148 -19.88 1.88 2.38
N LEU A 149 -18.89 1.19 1.82
CA LEU A 149 -17.88 1.80 0.97
C LEU A 149 -18.32 1.69 -0.48
N VAL A 150 -18.69 2.82 -1.06
CA VAL A 150 -18.92 2.97 -2.50
C VAL A 150 -17.67 3.58 -3.13
N ILE A 151 -17.19 2.97 -4.19
CA ILE A 151 -16.05 3.48 -4.96
C ILE A 151 -16.60 4.40 -6.04
N ASP A 152 -16.27 5.68 -5.99
CA ASP A 152 -16.58 6.63 -7.04
C ASP A 152 -15.49 6.58 -8.12
N ASP A 153 -15.80 5.92 -9.23
CA ASP A 153 -14.91 5.76 -10.38
C ASP A 153 -14.84 7.05 -11.24
N ALA A 154 -15.42 8.16 -10.76
CA ALA A 154 -15.30 9.48 -11.38
C ALA A 154 -13.85 10.01 -11.43
N SER A 155 -12.91 9.36 -10.74
CA SER A 155 -11.47 9.60 -10.87
C SER A 155 -10.76 8.45 -11.58
N MET A 156 -11.04 8.31 -12.88
CA MET A 156 -9.93 8.30 -13.83
C MET A 156 -9.17 9.63 -13.67
N GLU A 157 -8.40 9.78 -12.58
CA GLU A 157 -7.15 10.51 -12.72
C GLU A 157 -6.45 9.78 -13.86
N VAL A 158 -6.27 10.49 -14.97
CA VAL A 158 -5.27 10.12 -15.97
C VAL A 158 -3.96 10.11 -15.20
N LYS A 159 -3.67 8.98 -14.53
CA LYS A 159 -2.31 8.60 -14.19
C LYS A 159 -1.63 8.73 -15.54
N THR A 160 -0.82 9.78 -15.69
CA THR A 160 0.26 9.77 -16.65
C THR A 160 1.00 8.50 -16.28
N ARG A 161 0.67 7.39 -16.95
CA ARG A 161 1.31 6.11 -16.73
C ARG A 161 2.73 6.40 -17.13
N VAL A 162 3.61 6.58 -16.14
CA VAL A 162 5.03 6.40 -16.38
C VAL A 162 5.13 4.94 -16.77
N SER A 163 5.01 4.71 -18.07
CA SER A 163 4.95 3.38 -18.65
C SER A 163 6.33 2.79 -18.45
N MET A 164 6.41 1.77 -17.62
CA MET A 164 7.59 0.97 -17.49
C MET A 164 7.41 -0.32 -18.30
N ARG A 165 8.51 -0.85 -18.79
CA ARG A 165 8.53 -2.08 -19.57
C ARG A 165 9.23 -3.16 -18.76
N ILE A 166 8.53 -4.24 -18.46
CA ILE A 166 9.08 -5.41 -17.78
C ILE A 166 9.21 -6.58 -18.76
N GLN A 167 10.07 -7.54 -18.42
CA GLN A 167 10.27 -8.78 -19.18
C GLN A 167 9.59 -9.93 -18.45
N ILE A 168 8.87 -10.79 -19.18
CA ILE A 168 8.35 -12.04 -18.66
C ILE A 168 9.01 -13.18 -19.43
N GLN A 169 9.71 -14.06 -18.74
CA GLN A 169 10.28 -15.27 -19.31
C GLN A 169 9.37 -16.47 -19.01
N VAL A 170 8.81 -17.06 -20.06
CA VAL A 170 7.93 -18.22 -19.95
C VAL A 170 8.78 -19.47 -19.80
N SER A 171 8.71 -20.13 -18.64
CA SER A 171 9.64 -21.20 -18.27
C SER A 171 9.55 -22.42 -19.20
N ALA A 172 8.34 -22.79 -19.61
CA ALA A 172 8.09 -23.96 -20.45
C ALA A 172 8.64 -23.82 -21.87
N THR A 173 8.66 -22.60 -22.43
CA THR A 173 9.07 -22.34 -23.82
C THR A 173 10.39 -21.59 -23.92
N LYS A 174 10.93 -21.11 -22.78
CA LYS A 174 12.04 -20.17 -22.68
C LYS A 174 11.83 -18.86 -23.48
N LYS A 175 10.61 -18.58 -23.92
CA LYS A 175 10.24 -17.37 -24.66
C LYS A 175 10.23 -16.17 -23.71
N THR A 176 10.81 -15.05 -24.14
CA THR A 176 10.73 -13.77 -23.44
C THR A 176 9.72 -12.86 -24.11
N ILE A 177 8.84 -12.25 -23.32
CA ILE A 177 7.89 -11.24 -23.78
C ILE A 177 8.09 -9.95 -22.99
N HIS A 178 7.75 -8.82 -23.61
CA HIS A 178 7.79 -7.51 -22.96
C HIS A 178 6.38 -6.98 -22.70
N LEU A 179 6.13 -6.52 -21.48
CA LEU A 179 4.85 -5.91 -21.11
C LEU A 179 5.06 -4.45 -20.71
N ASP A 180 4.21 -3.58 -21.27
CA ASP A 180 4.10 -2.20 -20.82
C ASP A 180 3.09 -2.14 -19.66
N VAL A 181 3.58 -1.69 -18.51
CA VAL A 181 2.90 -1.70 -17.21
C VAL A 181 3.12 -0.38 -16.49
N GLY A 182 2.26 -0.04 -15.54
CA GLY A 182 2.51 1.00 -14.56
C GLY A 182 3.11 0.40 -13.28
N SER A 183 3.85 1.19 -12.50
CA SER A 183 4.38 0.72 -11.21
C SER A 183 3.28 0.37 -10.19
N THR A 184 2.09 0.95 -10.39
CA THR A 184 0.88 0.65 -9.60
C THR A 184 0.03 -0.49 -10.18
N ASP A 185 0.42 -1.10 -11.31
CA ASP A 185 -0.29 -2.27 -11.82
C ASP A 185 -0.13 -3.40 -10.79
N THR A 186 -1.21 -4.09 -10.47
CA THR A 186 -1.21 -5.24 -9.57
C THR A 186 -0.68 -6.50 -10.27
N ILE A 187 -0.30 -7.51 -9.49
CA ILE A 187 0.03 -8.83 -10.05
C ILE A 187 -1.16 -9.42 -10.82
N HIS A 188 -2.39 -9.16 -10.39
CA HIS A 188 -3.59 -9.50 -11.15
C HIS A 188 -3.60 -8.83 -12.54
N ASP A 189 -3.32 -7.52 -12.60
CA ASP A 189 -3.26 -6.76 -13.86
C ASP A 189 -2.18 -7.28 -14.80
N VAL A 190 -1.01 -7.63 -14.24
CA VAL A 190 0.09 -8.23 -15.00
C VAL A 190 -0.33 -9.58 -15.58
N LYS A 191 -0.97 -10.45 -14.77
CA LYS A 191 -1.49 -11.74 -15.25
C LYS A 191 -2.54 -11.57 -16.34
N ALA A 192 -3.43 -10.59 -16.21
CA ALA A 192 -4.43 -10.29 -17.23
C ALA A 192 -3.77 -9.85 -18.55
N LYS A 193 -2.71 -9.03 -18.50
CA LYS A 193 -1.93 -8.65 -19.69
C LYS A 193 -1.20 -9.83 -20.33
N ILE A 194 -0.66 -10.74 -19.53
CA ILE A 194 -0.07 -12.00 -20.02
C ILE A 194 -1.14 -12.85 -20.71
N GLN A 195 -2.32 -13.00 -20.10
CA GLN A 195 -3.43 -13.76 -20.70
C GLN A 195 -3.85 -13.16 -22.05
N ALA A 196 -3.95 -11.84 -22.14
CA ALA A 196 -4.33 -11.17 -23.39
C ALA A 196 -3.30 -11.37 -24.51
N ARG A 197 -2.01 -11.54 -24.19
CA ARG A 197 -0.93 -11.69 -25.19
C ARG A 197 -0.57 -13.13 -25.53
N GLU A 198 -0.55 -14.01 -24.53
CA GLU A 198 -0.08 -15.39 -24.67
C GLU A 198 -1.22 -16.41 -24.53
N HIS A 199 -2.45 -15.96 -24.28
CA HIS A 199 -3.64 -16.81 -24.12
C HIS A 199 -3.55 -17.82 -22.96
N ILE A 200 -2.72 -17.55 -21.96
CA ILE A 200 -2.60 -18.36 -20.73
C ILE A 200 -3.61 -17.82 -19.70
N PRO A 201 -4.63 -18.60 -19.26
CA PRO A 201 -5.60 -18.16 -18.25
C PRO A 201 -4.92 -17.70 -16.95
N THR A 202 -5.37 -16.59 -16.35
CA THR A 202 -4.79 -16.03 -15.11
C THR A 202 -4.68 -17.05 -13.97
N GLY A 203 -5.66 -17.94 -13.81
CA GLY A 203 -5.65 -19.01 -12.79
C GLY A 203 -4.58 -20.10 -13.02
N GLN A 204 -4.03 -20.19 -14.23
CA GLN A 204 -2.92 -21.08 -14.56
C GLN A 204 -1.55 -20.40 -14.46
N GLN A 205 -1.51 -19.09 -14.21
CA GLN A 205 -0.27 -18.33 -14.18
C GLN A 205 0.31 -18.24 -12.78
N VAL A 206 1.58 -18.62 -12.65
CA VAL A 206 2.37 -18.42 -11.43
C VAL A 206 3.60 -17.58 -11.79
N LEU A 207 3.70 -16.41 -11.16
CA LEU A 207 4.78 -15.46 -11.40
C LEU A 207 5.82 -15.50 -10.29
N PHE A 208 7.08 -15.39 -10.69
CA PHE A 208 8.25 -15.44 -9.81
C PHE A 208 9.23 -14.31 -10.15
N LEU A 209 9.92 -13.84 -9.12
CA LEU A 209 11.25 -13.25 -9.22
C LEU A 209 12.29 -14.36 -9.00
N PRO A 210 13.57 -14.15 -9.35
CA PRO A 210 14.62 -15.17 -9.17
C PRO A 210 14.68 -15.77 -7.76
N ASP A 211 14.36 -14.96 -6.75
CA ASP A 211 14.49 -15.29 -5.33
C ASP A 211 13.16 -15.61 -4.64
N ARG A 212 12.00 -15.37 -5.27
CA ARG A 212 10.69 -15.55 -4.63
C ARG A 212 9.51 -15.62 -5.59
N ARG A 213 8.44 -16.31 -5.16
CA ARG A 213 7.14 -16.30 -5.83
C ARG A 213 6.31 -15.05 -5.45
N LEU A 214 5.51 -14.56 -6.40
CA LEU A 214 4.56 -13.46 -6.22
C LEU A 214 3.19 -14.03 -5.81
N TYR A 215 2.95 -14.12 -4.50
CA TYR A 215 1.79 -14.82 -3.94
C TYR A 215 0.51 -13.97 -3.87
N VAL A 216 0.62 -12.64 -3.83
CA VAL A 216 -0.52 -11.76 -3.55
C VAL A 216 -0.90 -11.02 -4.81
N ASP A 217 -1.98 -11.47 -5.45
CA ASP A 217 -2.45 -10.91 -6.72
C ASP A 217 -2.85 -9.43 -6.63
N ALA A 218 -3.25 -8.97 -5.44
CA ALA A 218 -3.63 -7.58 -5.17
C ALA A 218 -2.42 -6.64 -4.96
N PHE A 219 -1.21 -7.16 -4.76
CA PHE A 219 -0.03 -6.31 -4.57
C PHE A 219 0.42 -5.71 -5.90
N THR A 220 0.89 -4.47 -5.86
CA THR A 220 1.42 -3.75 -7.00
C THR A 220 2.83 -4.21 -7.37
N LEU A 221 3.28 -3.86 -8.57
CA LEU A 221 4.67 -4.05 -8.97
C LEU A 221 5.63 -3.31 -8.03
N ASP A 222 5.28 -2.11 -7.55
CA ASP A 222 6.07 -1.38 -6.55
C ASP A 222 6.14 -2.09 -5.19
N ASP A 223 5.05 -2.74 -4.74
CA ASP A 223 5.06 -3.54 -3.49
C ASP A 223 6.06 -4.69 -3.54
N TYR A 224 6.30 -5.22 -4.75
CA TYR A 224 7.31 -6.24 -5.01
C TYR A 224 8.67 -5.70 -5.45
N PHE A 225 8.86 -4.36 -5.43
CA PHE A 225 10.08 -3.71 -5.89
C PHE A 225 10.44 -4.05 -7.34
N ILE A 226 9.43 -4.21 -8.19
CA ILE A 226 9.59 -4.48 -9.62
C ILE A 226 9.65 -3.15 -10.35
N HIS A 227 10.79 -2.88 -10.95
CA HIS A 227 11.09 -1.63 -11.64
C HIS A 227 11.13 -1.81 -13.16
N ASN A 228 11.24 -0.70 -13.89
CA ASN A 228 11.48 -0.72 -15.34
C ASN A 228 12.67 -1.62 -15.69
N GLY A 229 12.48 -2.52 -16.67
CA GLY A 229 13.47 -3.48 -17.12
C GLY A 229 13.57 -4.78 -16.29
N SER A 230 12.83 -4.90 -15.18
CA SER A 230 12.84 -6.12 -14.36
C SER A 230 12.37 -7.35 -15.14
N THR A 231 12.91 -8.51 -14.79
CA THR A 231 12.52 -9.81 -15.36
C THR A 231 11.73 -10.63 -14.35
N LEU A 232 10.54 -11.09 -14.73
CA LEU A 232 9.75 -12.05 -14.01
C LEU A 232 9.73 -13.37 -14.77
N TYR A 233 9.63 -14.48 -14.06
CA TYR A 233 9.46 -15.81 -14.63
C TYR A 233 8.02 -16.24 -14.50
N LEU A 234 7.47 -16.82 -15.57
CA LEU A 234 6.13 -17.39 -15.60
C LEU A 234 6.22 -18.92 -15.66
N ALA A 235 5.55 -19.59 -14.73
CA ALA A 235 5.22 -21.00 -14.84
C ALA A 235 3.72 -21.14 -15.11
N GLN A 236 3.35 -22.09 -15.97
CA GLN A 236 1.96 -22.44 -16.25
C GLN A 236 1.60 -23.71 -15.49
N VAL A 237 0.52 -23.68 -14.72
CA VAL A 237 -0.02 -24.86 -14.03
C VAL A 237 -1.06 -25.52 -14.93
N LEU A 238 -0.81 -26.79 -15.29
CA LEU A 238 -1.71 -27.63 -16.09
C LEU A 238 -2.16 -28.81 -15.20
N GLY A 239 -3.36 -28.73 -14.60
CA GLY A 239 -3.90 -29.81 -13.73
C GLY A 239 -3.35 -29.82 -12.29
N GLU A 240 -3.54 -30.93 -11.56
CA GLU A 240 -3.19 -31.09 -10.13
C GLU A 240 -1.68 -31.22 -9.83
N THR A 241 -0.80 -31.11 -10.83
CA THR A 241 0.65 -31.29 -10.64
C THR A 241 1.38 -29.96 -10.76
N LEU A 242 1.69 -29.34 -9.62
CA LEU A 242 2.82 -28.40 -9.52
C LEU A 242 4.12 -29.23 -9.53
N LEU A 243 4.53 -29.70 -10.71
CA LEU A 243 5.87 -30.26 -10.89
C LEU A 243 6.87 -29.12 -10.76
N GLU A 244 7.65 -29.16 -9.68
CA GLU A 244 9.12 -28.96 -9.53
C GLU A 244 9.91 -28.23 -10.63
N ILE A 245 9.33 -27.25 -11.32
CA ILE A 245 10.05 -26.47 -12.32
C ILE A 245 10.33 -25.12 -11.68
N LEU A 246 11.56 -24.98 -11.15
CA LEU A 246 12.41 -23.78 -11.10
C LEU A 246 13.40 -23.72 -9.91
N PHE A 247 13.59 -24.77 -9.11
CA PHE A 247 14.70 -24.83 -8.14
C PHE A 247 15.68 -26.01 -8.33
N GLN A 248 15.69 -26.65 -9.50
CA GLN A 248 16.76 -27.57 -9.86
C GLN A 248 17.48 -27.08 -11.11
N GLU A 249 18.78 -26.85 -10.91
CA GLU A 249 19.87 -26.77 -11.89
C GLU A 249 19.89 -25.55 -12.82
N ASP A 250 20.58 -24.49 -12.36
CA ASP A 250 21.71 -23.84 -13.08
C ASP A 250 21.96 -22.41 -12.55
N ILE A 251 22.62 -22.31 -11.38
CA ILE A 251 23.46 -21.15 -11.05
C ILE A 251 24.79 -21.69 -10.48
N VAL A 252 25.52 -22.43 -11.31
CA VAL A 252 26.98 -22.45 -11.28
C VAL A 252 27.45 -22.37 -12.72
N SER A 253 27.72 -21.16 -13.18
CA SER A 253 28.78 -20.77 -14.13
C SER A 253 28.87 -19.26 -14.19
#